data_AF-A0A6N9Z252-F1
#
_entry.id   AF-A0A6N9Z252-F1
#
_cell.length_a   1.000
_cell.length_b   1.000
_cell.length_c   1.000
_cell.angle_alpha   90.00
_cell.angle_beta   90.00
_cell.angle_gamma   90.00
#
_symmetry.space_group_name_H-M   'P 1'
#
loop_
_entity.id
_entity.type
_entity.pdbx_description
1 polymer ?
#
loop_
_entity_poly.entity_id
_entity_poly.type
_entity_poly.pdbx_seq_one_letter_code
_entity_poly.pdbx_strand_id
1 'polypeptide(L)'
;MNDNITGLTALQTSPSWSSAGSPFATGSASAPFGMTNASCPCRTVVANGRDLIALHERAVRRADDMTAAARTAASSIAWEGNAATLFRQRLDDCLAAGRRARDEAAAAHRLAWGGGR
;
A
#
# COMPACT_ATOMS: atom_id res chain seq x y z
N MET A 1 0.94 -30.00 -4.64
CA MET A 1 2.12 -29.34 -4.05
C MET A 1 2.94 -28.69 -5.16
N ASN A 2 3.60 -27.58 -4.81
CA ASN A 2 4.58 -26.79 -5.59
C ASN A 2 4.02 -25.52 -6.28
N ASP A 3 3.66 -24.56 -5.42
CA ASP A 3 4.32 -23.25 -5.30
C ASP A 3 4.75 -22.55 -6.60
N ASN A 4 3.85 -21.77 -7.17
CA ASN A 4 4.17 -20.78 -8.18
C ASN A 4 4.14 -19.39 -7.53
N ILE A 5 5.13 -19.09 -6.69
CA ILE A 5 5.41 -17.73 -6.20
C ILE A 5 6.14 -16.99 -7.33
N THR A 6 5.42 -16.69 -8.41
CA THR A 6 5.95 -15.92 -9.55
C THR A 6 5.17 -14.62 -9.68
N GLY A 7 5.31 -13.78 -8.67
CA GLY A 7 4.70 -12.47 -8.69
C GLY A 7 4.99 -11.75 -7.40
N LEU A 8 6.18 -11.16 -7.30
CA LEU A 8 6.50 -9.95 -6.52
C LEU A 8 8.01 -9.63 -6.71
N THR A 9 8.48 -9.60 -7.96
CA THR A 9 9.77 -8.99 -8.33
C THR A 9 9.49 -7.86 -9.33
N ALA A 10 8.52 -7.01 -9.00
CA ALA A 10 8.46 -5.69 -9.61
C ALA A 10 9.62 -4.91 -9.01
N LEU A 11 10.64 -4.66 -9.84
CA LEU A 11 11.77 -3.79 -9.59
C LEU A 11 11.36 -2.60 -8.71
N GLN A 12 11.76 -2.62 -7.45
CA GLN A 12 11.77 -1.45 -6.60
C GLN A 12 12.93 -0.58 -7.07
N THR A 13 12.77 0.07 -8.21
CA THR A 13 13.59 1.21 -8.60
C THR A 13 13.21 2.34 -7.66
N SER A 14 13.96 2.46 -6.56
CA SER A 14 14.01 3.67 -5.76
C SER A 14 14.19 4.86 -6.71
N PRO A 15 13.33 5.89 -6.69
CA PRO A 15 13.60 7.07 -7.47
C PRO A 15 14.91 7.67 -6.95
N SER A 16 15.91 7.80 -7.83
CA SER A 16 17.08 8.60 -7.53
C SER A 16 16.60 10.02 -7.28
N TRP A 17 16.72 10.50 -6.04
CA TRP A 17 16.58 11.92 -5.76
C TRP A 17 17.80 12.61 -6.38
N SER A 18 17.72 12.90 -7.67
CA SER A 18 18.63 13.82 -8.32
C SER A 18 18.57 15.11 -7.52
N SER A 19 19.71 15.56 -7.01
CA SER A 19 19.88 16.79 -6.26
C SER A 19 19.32 17.96 -7.08
N ALA A 20 18.07 18.32 -6.85
CA ALA A 20 17.48 19.53 -7.38
C ALA A 20 18.25 20.68 -6.74
N GLY A 21 18.90 21.49 -7.56
CA GLY A 21 19.52 22.74 -7.12
C GLY A 21 18.52 23.55 -6.30
N SER A 22 18.99 24.05 -5.15
CA SER A 22 18.17 24.80 -4.21
C SER A 22 17.59 26.05 -4.87
N PRO A 23 16.26 26.27 -4.86
CA PRO A 23 15.63 27.43 -5.50
C PRO A 23 15.85 28.75 -4.72
N PHE A 24 16.64 28.72 -3.64
CA PHE A 24 16.97 29.90 -2.84
C PHE A 24 18.21 30.65 -3.34
N ALA A 25 18.67 30.38 -4.57
CA ALA A 25 19.77 31.13 -5.17
C ALA A 25 19.35 32.58 -5.43
N THR A 26 19.91 33.47 -4.61
CA THR A 26 19.75 34.92 -4.60
C THR A 26 19.88 35.53 -5.99
N GLY A 27 18.84 36.25 -6.42
CA GLY A 27 18.95 37.27 -7.47
C GLY A 27 18.18 36.98 -8.76
N SER A 28 16.88 37.26 -8.75
CA SER A 28 16.20 38.19 -9.68
C SER A 28 14.68 38.02 -9.58
N ALA A 29 13.99 39.15 -9.48
CA ALA A 29 12.57 39.25 -9.25
C ALA A 29 11.74 38.57 -10.36
N SER A 30 11.20 37.39 -10.06
CA SER A 30 10.10 36.75 -10.78
C SER A 30 9.13 36.28 -9.71
N ALA A 31 7.84 36.60 -9.83
CA ALA A 31 6.83 36.34 -8.80
C ALA A 31 6.96 34.91 -8.21
N PRO A 32 7.00 34.74 -6.87
CA PRO A 32 7.36 33.46 -6.24
C PRO A 32 6.38 32.32 -6.57
N PHE A 33 5.22 32.63 -7.15
CA PHE A 33 4.22 31.67 -7.60
C PHE A 33 3.64 32.05 -8.97
N GLY A 34 4.51 32.40 -9.92
CA GLY A 34 4.16 32.68 -11.31
C GLY A 34 3.88 31.43 -12.18
N MET A 35 3.88 30.22 -11.61
CA MET A 35 3.31 29.06 -12.29
C MET A 35 1.82 29.03 -11.99
N THR A 36 1.00 29.14 -13.03
CA THR A 36 -0.41 28.76 -12.97
C THR A 36 -0.50 27.41 -12.24
N ASN A 37 -1.37 27.36 -11.24
CA ASN A 37 -1.51 26.35 -10.18
C ASN A 37 -1.71 24.88 -10.68
N ALA A 38 -1.62 24.64 -11.99
CA ALA A 38 -1.89 23.39 -12.67
C ALA A 38 -0.64 22.51 -12.92
N SER A 39 0.59 23.06 -12.97
CA SER A 39 1.74 22.31 -13.55
C SER A 39 3.03 22.36 -12.71
N CYS A 40 2.95 22.26 -11.38
CA CYS A 40 4.15 21.93 -10.59
C CYS A 40 4.45 20.42 -10.72
N PRO A 41 5.67 20.00 -11.09
CA PRO A 41 6.07 18.58 -11.07
C PRO A 41 5.80 17.90 -9.73
N CYS A 42 5.91 18.66 -8.63
CA CYS A 42 5.59 18.22 -7.28
C CYS A 42 4.13 17.73 -7.14
N ARG A 43 3.17 18.37 -7.82
CA ARG A 43 1.75 18.00 -7.78
C ARG A 43 1.52 16.66 -8.48
N THR A 44 2.20 16.41 -9.59
CA THR A 44 2.18 15.13 -10.30
C THR A 44 2.75 14.01 -9.45
N VAL A 45 3.89 14.24 -8.79
CA VAL A 45 4.51 13.25 -7.88
C VAL A 45 3.57 12.91 -6.71
N VAL A 46 2.93 13.92 -6.09
CA VAL A 46 1.96 13.70 -5.01
C VAL A 46 0.71 12.97 -5.50
N ALA A 47 0.20 13.30 -6.69
CA ALA A 47 -0.94 12.60 -7.28
C ALA A 47 -0.61 11.12 -7.54
N ASN A 48 0.52 10.84 -8.18
CA ASN A 48 0.99 9.46 -8.41
C ASN A 48 1.16 8.68 -7.10
N GLY A 49 1.71 9.32 -6.06
CA GLY A 49 1.84 8.69 -4.74
C GLY A 49 0.50 8.31 -4.12
N ARG A 50 -0.51 9.19 -4.24
CA ARG A 50 -1.88 8.92 -3.78
C ARG A 50 -2.54 7.77 -4.53
N ASP A 51 -2.35 7.71 -5.85
CA ASP A 51 -2.88 6.63 -6.68
C ASP A 51 -2.27 5.28 -6.31
N LEU A 52 -0.96 5.23 -6.03
CA LEU A 52 -0.29 4.03 -5.55
C LEU A 52 -0.81 3.60 -4.17
N ILE A 53 -1.01 4.53 -3.23
CA ILE A 53 -1.59 4.23 -1.92
C ILE A 53 -2.99 3.63 -2.08
N ALA A 54 -3.83 4.21 -2.94
CA ALA A 54 -5.17 3.70 -3.22
C ALA A 54 -5.13 2.31 -3.88
N LEU A 55 -4.20 2.07 -4.80
CA LEU A 55 -3.98 0.76 -5.41
C LEU A 55 -3.59 -0.29 -4.36
N HIS A 56 -2.63 0.03 -3.49
CA HIS A 56 -2.15 -0.87 -2.45
C HIS A 56 -3.22 -1.14 -1.39
N GLU A 57 -4.03 -0.14 -1.01
CA GLU A 57 -5.17 -0.36 -0.11
C GLU A 57 -6.14 -1.39 -0.68
N ARG A 58 -6.48 -1.30 -1.97
CA ARG A 58 -7.35 -2.29 -2.65
C ARG A 58 -6.71 -3.67 -2.69
N ALA A 59 -5.39 -3.75 -2.93
CA ALA A 59 -4.67 -5.03 -2.94
C ALA A 59 -4.69 -5.71 -1.56
N VAL A 60 -4.45 -4.95 -0.49
CA VAL A 60 -4.51 -5.45 0.89
C VAL A 60 -5.92 -5.93 1.24
N ARG A 61 -6.95 -5.16 0.85
CA ARG A 61 -8.35 -5.55 1.04
C ARG A 61 -8.66 -6.89 0.37
N ARG A 62 -8.22 -7.08 -0.87
CA ARG A 62 -8.41 -8.34 -1.60
C ARG A 62 -7.68 -9.50 -0.92
N ALA A 63 -6.48 -9.27 -0.39
CA ALA A 63 -5.72 -10.29 0.34
C ALA A 63 -6.44 -10.73 1.63
N ASP A 64 -7.01 -9.77 2.37
CA ASP A 64 -7.84 -10.03 3.56
C ASP A 64 -9.07 -10.87 3.22
N ASP A 65 -9.81 -10.50 2.16
CA ASP A 65 -10.99 -11.24 1.70
C ASP A 65 -10.63 -12.69 1.28
N MET A 66 -9.51 -12.88 0.57
CA MET A 66 -9.01 -14.21 0.19
C MET A 66 -8.62 -15.06 1.40
N THR A 67 -7.98 -14.44 2.41
CA THR A 67 -7.62 -15.13 3.65
C THR A 67 -8.87 -15.55 4.42
N ALA A 68 -9.91 -14.71 4.43
CA ALA A 68 -11.20 -15.02 5.07
C ALA A 68 -11.92 -16.17 4.38
N ALA A 69 -11.89 -16.20 3.05
CA ALA A 69 -12.40 -17.32 2.27
C ALA A 69 -11.62 -18.61 2.57
N ALA A 70 -10.28 -18.56 2.62
CA ALA A 70 -9.45 -19.71 2.95
C ALA A 70 -9.73 -20.26 4.36
N ARG A 71 -9.93 -19.38 5.35
CA ARG A 71 -10.30 -19.78 6.71
C ARG A 71 -11.67 -20.45 6.78
N THR A 72 -12.64 -19.93 6.02
CA THR A 72 -13.99 -20.49 5.94
C THR A 72 -13.96 -21.87 5.28
N ALA A 73 -13.19 -22.01 4.20
CA ALA A 73 -12.97 -23.31 3.56
C ALA A 73 -12.29 -24.30 4.53
N ALA A 74 -11.26 -23.87 5.26
CA ALA A 74 -10.56 -24.69 6.25
C ALA A 74 -11.45 -25.17 7.41
N SER A 75 -12.46 -24.38 7.83
CA SER A 75 -13.43 -24.84 8.84
C SER A 75 -14.38 -25.93 8.33
N SER A 76 -14.58 -26.05 7.01
CA SER A 76 -15.46 -27.07 6.45
C SER A 76 -14.79 -28.43 6.25
N ILE A 77 -13.46 -28.51 6.42
CA ILE A 77 -12.70 -29.75 6.30
C ILE A 77 -12.97 -30.62 7.53
N ALA A 78 -13.55 -31.80 7.32
CA ALA A 78 -13.74 -32.85 8.32
C ALA A 78 -12.41 -33.53 8.68
N TRP A 79 -11.51 -32.76 9.29
CA TRP A 79 -10.19 -33.19 9.74
C TRP A 79 -9.91 -32.69 11.15
N GLU A 80 -9.52 -33.59 12.04
CA GLU A 80 -9.32 -33.32 13.46
C GLU A 80 -7.91 -33.70 13.94
N GLY A 81 -7.58 -33.27 15.16
CA GLY A 81 -6.27 -33.51 15.80
C GLY A 81 -5.37 -32.27 15.88
N ASN A 82 -4.17 -32.47 16.43
CA ASN A 82 -3.23 -31.40 16.73
C ASN A 82 -2.79 -30.61 15.48
N ALA A 83 -2.53 -31.32 14.38
CA ALA A 83 -2.13 -30.69 13.11
C ALA A 83 -3.26 -29.83 12.51
N ALA A 84 -4.50 -30.33 12.54
CA ALA A 84 -5.66 -29.58 12.08
C ALA A 84 -5.91 -28.33 12.94
N THR A 85 -5.70 -28.43 14.25
CA THR A 85 -5.81 -27.32 15.20
C THR A 85 -4.75 -26.25 14.92
N LEU A 86 -3.49 -26.65 14.79
CA LEU A 86 -2.38 -25.73 14.46
C LEU A 86 -2.62 -25.03 13.13
N PHE A 87 -3.08 -25.76 12.09
CA PHE A 87 -3.39 -25.18 10.79
C PHE A 87 -4.46 -24.07 10.89
N ARG A 88 -5.57 -24.33 11.60
CA ARG A 88 -6.63 -23.34 11.80
C ARG A 88 -6.15 -22.14 12.61
N GLN A 89 -5.35 -22.37 13.65
CA GLN A 89 -4.72 -21.29 14.43
C GLN A 89 -3.84 -20.40 13.56
N ARG A 90 -3.03 -20.98 12.66
CA ARG A 90 -2.21 -20.18 11.73
C ARG A 90 -3.02 -19.39 10.72
N LEU A 91 -4.16 -19.92 10.27
CA LEU A 91 -5.07 -19.13 9.44
C LEU A 91 -5.73 -18.00 10.24
N ASP A 92 -6.07 -18.21 11.50
CA ASP A 92 -6.57 -17.16 12.38
C ASP A 92 -5.52 -16.06 12.63
N ASP A 93 -4.25 -16.42 12.83
CA ASP A 93 -3.12 -15.47 12.91
C ASP A 93 -3.00 -14.64 11.61
N CYS A 94 -3.04 -15.29 10.45
CA CYS A 94 -2.98 -14.62 9.14
C CYS A 94 -4.16 -13.66 8.95
N LEU A 95 -5.37 -14.02 9.38
CA LEU A 95 -6.52 -13.12 9.34
C LEU A 95 -6.34 -11.91 10.23
N ALA A 96 -5.86 -12.11 11.46
CA ALA A 96 -5.61 -11.01 12.37
C ALA A 96 -4.56 -10.04 11.80
N ALA A 97 -3.50 -10.56 11.20
CA ALA A 97 -2.48 -9.75 10.51
C ALA A 97 -3.05 -9.02 9.28
N GLY A 98 -3.85 -9.70 8.45
CA GLY A 98 -4.50 -9.12 7.28
C GLY A 98 -5.44 -7.96 7.62
N ARG A 99 -6.25 -8.11 8.67
CA ARG A 99 -7.14 -7.05 9.16
C ARG A 99 -6.36 -5.83 9.67
N ARG A 100 -5.29 -6.05 10.44
CA ARG A 100 -4.40 -4.95 10.88
C ARG A 100 -3.81 -4.20 9.70
N ALA A 101 -3.27 -4.93 8.71
CA ALA A 101 -2.71 -4.33 7.50
C ALA A 101 -3.77 -3.54 6.71
N ARG A 102 -5.01 -4.03 6.64
CA ARG A 102 -6.15 -3.34 6.01
C ARG A 102 -6.48 -2.04 6.73
N ASP A 103 -6.54 -2.06 8.06
CA ASP A 103 -6.83 -0.88 8.88
C ASP A 103 -5.74 0.18 8.74
N GLU A 104 -4.47 -0.24 8.75
CA GLU A 104 -3.30 0.61 8.53
C GLU A 104 -3.29 1.21 7.11
N ALA A 105 -3.57 0.41 6.08
CA ALA A 105 -3.67 0.89 4.70
C ALA A 105 -4.80 1.92 4.53
N ALA A 106 -5.96 1.67 5.15
CA ALA A 106 -7.08 2.61 5.14
C ALA A 106 -6.73 3.90 5.90
N ALA A 107 -5.96 3.81 6.99
CA ALA A 107 -5.46 4.99 7.70
C ALA A 107 -4.48 5.79 6.84
N ALA A 108 -3.53 5.13 6.18
CA ALA A 108 -2.60 5.76 5.24
C ALA A 108 -3.35 6.47 4.09
N HIS A 109 -4.38 5.83 3.53
CA HIS A 109 -5.23 6.45 2.52
C HIS A 109 -5.92 7.71 3.07
N ARG A 110 -6.53 7.64 4.27
CA ARG A 110 -7.15 8.82 4.90
C ARG A 110 -6.15 9.96 5.13
N LEU A 111 -4.92 9.66 5.54
CA LEU A 111 -3.88 10.67 5.72
C LEU A 111 -3.43 11.29 4.40
N ALA A 112 -3.25 10.48 3.36
CA ALA A 112 -2.84 10.93 2.03
C ALA A 112 -3.85 11.92 1.40
N TRP A 113 -5.14 11.75 1.69
CA TRP A 113 -6.23 12.58 1.17
C TRP A 113 -6.78 13.61 2.17
N GLY A 114 -6.49 13.47 3.46
CA GLY A 114 -6.97 14.35 4.53
C GLY A 114 -6.06 15.54 4.85
N GLY A 115 -4.81 15.53 4.37
CA GLY A 115 -3.86 16.63 4.55
C GLY A 115 -4.04 17.73 3.50
N GLY A 116 -4.91 18.70 3.80
CA GLY A 116 -5.15 19.87 2.94
C GLY A 116 -6.20 20.81 3.53
N ARG A 117 -5.98 21.29 4.74
CA ARG A 117 -6.63 22.47 5.31
C ARG A 117 -5.56 23.36 5.92
#